data_AF-U2RBT1-F1
#
_entry.id   AF-U2RBT1-F1
#
_cell.length_a   1.000
_cell.length_b   1.000
_cell.length_c   1.000
_cell.angle_alpha   90.00
_cell.angle_beta   90.00
_cell.angle_gamma   90.00
#
_symmetry.space_group_name_H-M   'P 1'
#
loop_
_entity.id
_entity.type
_entity.pdbx_description
1 polymer ?
#
loop_
_entity_poly.entity_id
_entity_poly.type
_entity_poly.pdbx_seq_one_letter_code
_entity_poly.pdbx_strand_id
1 'polypeptide(L)' 'MKSSGGKSRGGAVRKGRKGAQVGSGGNGRRALEGKGPTPKAEDREYHVAHKAKVLRERAAAKQAGRG' A
#
# COMPACT_ATOMS: atom_id res chain seq x y z
N MET A 1 -20.48 12.17 57.56
CA MET A 1 -20.94 12.38 56.16
C MET A 1 -19.72 12.31 55.24
N LYS A 2 -19.49 11.17 54.56
CA LYS A 2 -18.24 10.88 53.81
C LYS A 2 -18.49 10.89 52.28
N SER A 3 -17.77 11.81 51.62
CA SER A 3 -17.39 11.95 50.21
C SER A 3 -18.39 11.64 49.08
N SER A 4 -18.95 12.70 48.49
CA SER A 4 -19.19 12.77 47.04
C SER A 4 -17.87 13.10 46.33
N GLY A 5 -17.06 12.07 46.03
CA GLY A 5 -15.73 12.28 45.49
C GLY A 5 -15.25 11.12 44.63
N GLY A 6 -15.67 11.12 43.37
CA GLY A 6 -15.10 10.21 42.37
C GLY A 6 -15.80 10.35 41.04
N LYS A 7 -15.17 11.08 40.09
CA LYS A 7 -15.49 10.93 38.66
C LYS A 7 -15.46 9.43 38.36
N SER A 8 -16.49 8.89 37.69
CA SER A 8 -16.43 7.54 37.15
C SER A 8 -15.13 7.43 36.34
N ARG A 9 -14.24 6.50 36.72
CA ARG A 9 -12.98 6.31 36.01
C ARG A 9 -13.34 5.87 34.59
N GLY A 10 -13.32 6.80 33.65
CA GLY A 10 -13.68 6.61 32.23
C GLY A 10 -12.71 5.70 31.45
N GLY A 11 -12.09 4.73 32.12
CA GLY A 11 -11.05 3.86 31.58
C GLY A 11 -11.57 2.54 31.00
N ALA A 12 -12.87 2.26 31.07
CA ALA A 12 -13.43 1.01 30.57
C ALA A 12 -14.71 1.20 29.74
N VAL A 13 -14.70 2.12 28.77
CA VAL A 13 -15.69 2.05 27.69
C VAL A 13 -15.31 0.87 26.81
N ARG A 14 -15.93 -0.29 27.03
CA ARG A 14 -15.78 -1.44 26.15
C ARG A 14 -16.35 -1.07 24.78
N LYS A 15 -15.49 -0.70 23.83
CA LYS A 15 -15.86 -0.72 22.41
C LYS A 15 -16.34 -2.15 22.11
N GLY A 16 -17.52 -2.27 21.49
CA GLY A 16 -18.15 -3.55 21.21
C GLY A 16 -17.19 -4.54 20.54
N ARG A 17 -17.47 -5.84 20.69
CA ARG A 17 -16.63 -6.90 20.11
C ARG A 17 -16.49 -6.63 18.60
N LYS A 18 -15.26 -6.70 18.09
CA LYS A 18 -15.01 -6.71 16.63
C LYS A 18 -15.92 -7.80 16.06
N GLY A 19 -16.78 -7.44 15.10
CA GLY A 19 -17.72 -8.39 14.49
C GLY A 19 -16.99 -9.62 13.96
N ALA A 20 -17.75 -10.69 13.67
CA ALA A 20 -17.18 -11.93 13.16
C ALA A 20 -16.19 -11.65 12.02
N GLN A 21 -14.98 -12.20 12.14
CA GLN A 21 -13.97 -12.03 11.11
C GLN A 21 -14.49 -12.67 9.82
N VAL A 22 -14.71 -11.83 8.80
CA VAL A 22 -15.12 -12.29 7.47
C VAL A 22 -14.07 -13.30 6.99
N GLY A 23 -14.52 -14.50 6.62
CA GLY A 23 -13.67 -15.70 6.55
C GLY A 23 -12.43 -15.61 5.66
N SER A 24 -11.46 -16.49 5.92
CA SER A 24 -10.14 -16.55 5.24
C SER A 24 -10.16 -17.22 3.87
N GLY A 25 -11.34 -17.59 3.32
CA GLY A 25 -11.48 -18.50 2.19
C GLY A 25 -10.83 -18.05 0.87
N GLY A 26 -10.50 -16.77 0.72
CA GLY A 26 -9.75 -16.26 -0.43
C GLY A 26 -8.24 -16.22 -0.25
N ASN A 27 -7.74 -16.29 1.00
CA ASN A 27 -6.33 -16.02 1.29
C ASN A 27 -5.39 -17.10 0.73
N GLY A 28 -5.80 -18.36 0.79
CA GLY A 28 -5.04 -19.48 0.22
C GLY A 28 -4.95 -19.38 -1.31
N ARG A 29 -6.08 -19.09 -1.98
CA ARG A 29 -6.11 -18.91 -3.45
C ARG A 29 -5.19 -17.77 -3.89
N ARG A 30 -5.29 -16.59 -3.26
CA ARG A 30 -4.41 -15.44 -3.55
C ARG A 30 -2.93 -15.70 -3.28
N ALA A 31 -2.60 -16.57 -2.31
CA ALA A 31 -1.21 -16.90 -1.99
C ALA A 31 -0.61 -17.86 -3.02
N LEU A 32 -1.44 -18.74 -3.60
CA LEU A 32 -1.06 -19.69 -4.64
C LEU A 32 -1.13 -19.08 -6.05
N GLU A 33 -1.93 -18.03 -6.24
CA GLU A 33 -1.90 -17.19 -7.44
C GLU A 33 -0.50 -16.59 -7.60
N GLY A 34 0.23 -17.03 -8.63
CA GLY A 34 1.54 -16.46 -8.96
C GLY A 34 1.43 -14.97 -9.23
N LYS A 35 2.33 -14.16 -8.67
CA LYS A 35 2.33 -12.69 -8.73
C LYS A 35 2.72 -12.11 -10.11
N GLY A 36 2.50 -12.88 -11.17
CA GLY A 36 2.96 -12.57 -12.52
C GLY A 36 4.49 -12.62 -12.65
N PRO A 37 5.01 -12.47 -13.88
CA PRO A 37 6.44 -12.31 -14.10
C PRO A 37 6.92 -10.99 -13.50
N THR A 38 8.16 -10.96 -12.99
CA THR A 38 8.76 -9.69 -12.57
C THR A 38 8.85 -8.75 -13.79
N PRO A 39 8.35 -7.50 -13.70
CA PRO A 39 8.37 -6.57 -14.83
C PRO A 39 9.78 -6.38 -15.38
N LYS A 40 9.91 -6.07 -16.69
CA LYS A 40 11.21 -5.87 -17.33
C LYS A 40 11.97 -4.74 -16.62
N ALA A 41 13.30 -4.80 -16.66
CA ALA A 41 14.17 -3.82 -16.01
C ALA A 41 13.89 -2.36 -16.43
N GLU A 42 13.37 -2.18 -17.63
CA GLU A 42 12.97 -0.89 -18.20
C GLU A 42 11.65 -0.36 -17.64
N ASP A 43 10.78 -1.22 -17.11
CA ASP A 43 9.45 -0.86 -16.58
C ASP A 43 9.45 -0.78 -15.04
N ARG A 44 10.58 -1.06 -14.40
CA ARG A 44 10.78 -0.91 -12.96
C ARG A 44 11.19 0.53 -12.65
N GLU A 45 10.26 1.34 -12.14
CA GLU A 45 10.44 2.79 -11.93
C GLU A 45 11.79 3.20 -11.26
N TYR A 46 12.22 2.47 -10.24
CA TYR A 46 13.46 2.76 -9.50
C TYR A 46 14.73 2.09 -10.07
N HIS A 47 14.64 1.38 -11.20
CA HIS A 47 15.75 0.68 -11.81
C HIS A 47 16.55 1.58 -12.78
N VAL A 48 17.86 1.31 -12.93
CA VAL A 48 18.77 2.11 -13.79
C VAL A 48 18.32 2.11 -15.25
N ALA A 49 17.84 0.98 -15.75
CA ALA A 49 17.36 0.86 -17.14
C ALA A 49 16.09 1.68 -17.39
N HIS A 50 15.15 1.76 -16.43
CA HIS A 50 13.99 2.65 -16.53
C HIS A 50 14.43 4.11 -16.61
N LYS A 51 15.36 4.54 -15.75
CA LYS A 51 15.92 5.90 -15.80
C LYS A 51 16.57 6.18 -17.16
N ALA A 52 17.34 5.23 -17.70
CA ALA A 52 17.98 5.38 -19.01
C ALA A 52 16.96 5.50 -20.16
N LYS A 53 15.88 4.70 -20.13
CA LYS A 53 14.78 4.79 -21.10
C LYS A 53 14.11 6.17 -21.08
N VAL A 54 13.71 6.64 -19.89
CA VAL A 54 13.08 7.97 -19.72
C VAL A 54 14.00 9.09 -20.22
N LEU A 55 15.30 9.00 -19.97
CA LEU A 55 16.26 10.00 -20.47
C LEU A 55 16.37 9.98 -22.00
N ARG A 56 16.41 8.79 -22.63
CA ARG A 56 16.43 8.65 -24.09
C ARG A 56 15.16 9.21 -24.74
N GLU A 57 13.99 8.89 -24.18
CA GLU A 57 12.70 9.41 -24.66
C GLU A 57 12.66 10.95 -24.56
N ARG A 58 13.11 11.51 -23.44
CA ARG A 58 13.21 12.97 -23.26
C ARG A 58 14.19 13.61 -24.25
N ALA A 59 15.33 12.98 -24.53
CA ALA A 59 16.30 13.47 -25.49
C ALA A 59 15.75 13.44 -26.93
N ALA A 60 15.09 12.35 -27.31
CA ALA A 60 14.42 12.21 -28.61
C ALA A 60 13.31 13.26 -28.80
N ALA A 61 12.48 13.50 -27.78
CA ALA A 61 11.46 14.54 -27.82
C ALA A 61 12.06 15.95 -28.01
N LYS A 62 13.18 16.24 -27.34
CA LYS A 62 13.91 17.50 -27.52
C LYS A 62 14.50 17.64 -28.92
N GLN A 63 14.94 16.54 -29.53
CA GLN A 63 15.48 16.55 -30.89
C GLN A 63 14.37 16.75 -31.94
N ALA A 64 13.22 16.09 -31.75
CA ALA A 64 12.07 16.19 -32.63
C ALA A 64 11.46 17.60 -32.66
N GLY A 65 11.49 18.34 -31.55
CA GLY A 65 11.05 19.75 -31.52
C GLY A 65 12.09 20.75 -32.03
N ARG A 66 13.25 20.28 -32.49
CA ARG A 66 14.37 21.12 -32.96
C ARG A 66 14.57 21.07 -34.49
N GLY A 67 13.81 20.22 -35.18
CA GLY A 67 13.68 20.21 -36.64
C GLY A 67 12.39 20.89 -37.05
#